data_AF-I7L4K0-F1
#
_entry.id   AF-I7L4K0-F1
#
_cell.length_a   1.000
_cell.length_b   1.000
_cell.length_c   1.000
_cell.angle_alpha   90.00
_cell.angle_beta   90.00
_cell.angle_gamma   90.00
#
_symmetry.space_group_name_H-M   'P 1'
#
loop_
_entity.id
_entity.type
_entity.pdbx_description
1 polymer ?
#
loop_
_entity_poly.entity_id
_entity_poly.type
_entity_poly.pdbx_seq_one_letter_code
_entity_poly.pdbx_strand_id
1 'polypeptide(L)'
;MKTEDAGQGTGKKFKTLLAKRKKLSRQIKAIEKDMFRHETVYLEMTQGSPLTRNVDYYVSNRTEKKKHSVDDKMRMFSRGFPRTDQ
;
A
#
# COMPACT_ATOMS: atom_id res chain seq x y z
N MET A 1 -14.44 30.67 -40.64
CA MET A 1 -14.77 29.76 -39.53
C MET A 1 -13.50 29.07 -39.09
N LYS A 2 -13.04 29.28 -37.85
CA LYS A 2 -11.83 28.66 -37.29
C LYS A 2 -12.19 27.27 -36.72
N THR A 3 -11.77 26.20 -37.38
CA THR A 3 -11.99 24.80 -36.94
C THR A 3 -10.68 24.09 -36.56
N GLU A 4 -9.62 24.83 -36.22
CA GLU A 4 -8.30 24.23 -35.92
C GLU A 4 -8.00 24.02 -34.43
N ASP A 5 -8.82 24.56 -33.51
CA ASP A 5 -8.49 24.53 -32.07
C ASP A 5 -8.97 23.28 -31.31
N ALA A 6 -9.89 22.49 -31.87
CA ALA A 6 -10.48 21.34 -31.16
C ALA A 6 -9.50 20.14 -30.99
N GLY A 7 -8.54 19.98 -31.91
CA GLY A 7 -7.55 18.90 -31.88
C GLY A 7 -6.36 19.15 -30.94
N GLN A 8 -6.00 20.42 -30.70
CA GLN A 8 -4.88 20.75 -29.81
C GLN A 8 -5.23 20.56 -28.32
N GLY A 9 -6.48 20.84 -27.93
CA GLY A 9 -6.95 20.69 -26.55
C GLY A 9 -7.05 19.23 -26.09
N THR A 10 -7.48 18.33 -26.98
CA THR A 10 -7.59 16.89 -26.72
C THR A 10 -6.22 16.22 -26.61
N GLY A 11 -5.26 16.57 -27.48
CA GLY A 11 -3.89 16.09 -27.37
C GLY A 11 -3.18 16.51 -26.08
N LYS A 12 -3.39 17.76 -25.63
CA LYS A 12 -2.89 18.27 -24.34
C LYS A 12 -3.52 17.53 -23.16
N LYS A 13 -4.85 17.35 -23.16
CA LYS A 13 -5.57 16.59 -22.12
C LYS A 13 -5.09 15.14 -22.05
N PHE A 14 -4.90 14.47 -23.18
CA PHE A 14 -4.39 13.10 -23.25
C PHE A 14 -3.00 12.97 -22.64
N LYS A 15 -2.07 13.88 -22.98
CA LYS A 15 -0.71 13.91 -22.39
C LYS A 15 -0.75 14.11 -20.87
N THR A 16 -1.62 15.00 -20.38
CA THR A 16 -1.81 15.22 -18.94
C THR A 16 -2.36 13.98 -18.23
N LEU A 17 -3.35 13.31 -18.82
CA LEU A 17 -3.91 12.06 -18.28
C LEU A 17 -2.87 10.94 -18.25
N LEU A 18 -2.05 10.82 -19.30
CA LEU A 18 -0.97 9.83 -19.36
C LEU A 18 0.10 10.09 -18.28
N ALA A 19 0.48 11.36 -18.08
CA ALA A 19 1.39 11.77 -17.02
C ALA A 19 0.79 11.49 -15.63
N LYS A 20 -0.51 11.77 -15.44
CA LYS A 20 -1.23 11.47 -14.20
C LYS A 20 -1.27 9.97 -13.92
N ARG A 21 -1.56 9.12 -14.93
CA ARG A 21 -1.52 7.65 -14.81
C ARG A 21 -0.14 7.17 -14.37
N LYS A 22 0.93 7.68 -15.00
CA LYS A 22 2.31 7.31 -14.64
C LYS A 22 2.67 7.74 -13.21
N LYS A 23 2.22 8.93 -12.79
CA LYS A 23 2.40 9.43 -11.42
C LYS A 23 1.66 8.54 -10.41
N LEU A 24 0.37 8.25 -10.66
CA LEU A 24 -0.45 7.41 -9.79
C LEU A 24 0.13 5.99 -9.66
N SER A 25 0.59 5.39 -10.76
CA SER A 25 1.24 4.07 -10.72
C SER A 25 2.51 4.06 -9.85
N ARG A 26 3.32 5.13 -9.90
CA ARG A 26 4.48 5.27 -9.01
C ARG A 26 4.06 5.44 -7.54
N GLN A 27 3.00 6.21 -7.29
CA GLN A 27 2.48 6.43 -5.94
C GLN A 27 1.92 5.14 -5.34
N ILE A 28 1.19 4.33 -6.11
CA ILE A 28 0.69 3.02 -5.69
C ILE A 28 1.87 2.14 -5.24
N LYS A 29 2.90 2.00 -6.08
CA LYS A 29 4.09 1.21 -5.75
C LYS A 29 4.84 1.71 -4.51
N ALA A 30 4.88 3.03 -4.31
CA ALA A 30 5.50 3.62 -3.14
C ALA A 30 4.69 3.28 -1.87
N ILE A 31 3.36 3.43 -1.91
CA ILE A 31 2.47 3.10 -0.80
C ILE A 31 2.55 1.61 -0.46
N GLU A 32 2.54 0.72 -1.47
CA GLU A 32 2.69 -0.73 -1.27
C GLU A 32 4.00 -1.08 -0.56
N LYS A 33 5.11 -0.44 -0.97
CA LYS A 33 6.41 -0.63 -0.35
C LYS A 33 6.44 -0.15 1.11
N ASP A 34 5.89 1.03 1.37
CA ASP A 34 5.85 1.60 2.71
C ASP A 34 4.95 0.78 3.64
N MET A 35 3.80 0.32 3.13
CA MET A 35 2.90 -0.58 3.84
C MET A 35 3.60 -1.89 4.22
N PHE A 36 4.30 -2.54 3.28
CA PHE A 36 5.07 -3.75 3.58
C PHE A 36 6.16 -3.50 4.64
N ARG A 37 6.85 -2.37 4.55
CA ARG A 37 7.88 -1.98 5.53
C ARG A 37 7.27 -1.83 6.92
N HIS A 38 6.20 -1.05 7.06
CA HIS A 38 5.55 -0.83 8.35
C HIS A 38 4.98 -2.13 8.92
N GLU A 39 4.33 -2.94 8.08
CA GLU A 39 3.81 -4.24 8.49
C GLU A 39 4.90 -5.18 8.99
N THR A 40 6.08 -5.20 8.34
CA THR A 40 7.25 -5.95 8.82
C THR A 40 7.66 -5.50 10.21
N VAL A 41 7.85 -4.18 10.40
CA VAL A 41 8.28 -3.61 11.68
C VAL A 41 7.30 -3.97 12.79
N TYR A 42 5.99 -3.84 12.56
CA TYR A 42 4.99 -4.16 13.58
C TYR A 42 4.89 -5.65 13.88
N LEU A 43 5.02 -6.52 12.87
CA LEU A 43 5.04 -7.97 13.08
C LEU A 43 6.30 -8.41 13.85
N GLU A 44 7.45 -7.80 13.59
CA GLU A 44 8.68 -8.07 14.35
C GLU A 44 8.57 -7.60 15.80
N MET A 45 8.06 -6.39 16.03
CA MET A 45 7.85 -5.84 17.39
C MET A 45 6.89 -6.71 18.22
N THR A 46 5.85 -7.23 17.59
CA THR A 46 4.83 -8.07 18.24
C THR A 46 5.16 -9.56 18.24
N GLN A 47 6.34 -9.95 17.74
CA GLN A 47 6.74 -11.35 17.53
C GLN A 47 5.67 -12.18 16.82
N GLY A 48 5.08 -11.66 15.74
CA GLY A 48 4.07 -12.38 14.95
C GLY A 48 2.66 -12.40 15.56
N SER A 49 2.38 -11.57 16.57
CA SER A 49 1.04 -11.35 17.11
C SER A 49 0.50 -9.97 16.70
N PRO A 50 0.06 -9.80 15.44
CA PRO A 50 -0.38 -8.49 14.95
C PRO A 50 -1.53 -7.94 15.79
N LEU A 51 -1.66 -6.61 15.83
CA LEU A 51 -2.76 -5.89 16.50
C LEU A 51 -4.15 -6.44 16.14
N THR A 52 -4.29 -6.99 14.92
CA THR A 52 -5.52 -7.61 14.43
C THR A 52 -5.90 -8.92 15.12
N ARG A 53 -5.00 -9.50 15.92
CA ARG A 53 -5.22 -10.72 16.70
C ARG A 53 -5.16 -10.48 18.21
N ASN A 54 -4.23 -9.65 18.67
CA ASN A 54 -4.12 -9.29 20.08
C ASN A 54 -3.65 -7.83 20.24
N VAL A 55 -4.35 -7.07 21.08
CA VAL A 55 -4.04 -5.67 21.42
C VAL A 55 -3.17 -5.52 22.67
N ASP A 56 -2.97 -6.61 23.44
CA ASP A 56 -2.31 -6.60 24.75
C ASP A 56 -0.93 -5.96 24.72
N TYR A 57 -0.14 -6.22 23.67
CA TYR A 57 1.18 -5.60 23.53
C TYR A 57 1.10 -4.07 23.49
N TYR A 58 0.11 -3.52 22.77
CA TYR A 58 -0.03 -2.07 22.58
C TYR A 58 -0.68 -1.38 23.79
N VAL A 59 -1.46 -2.11 24.59
CA VAL A 59 -2.12 -1.58 25.80
C VAL A 59 -1.20 -1.68 27.02
N SER A 60 -0.45 -2.78 27.13
CA SER A 60 0.28 -3.11 28.36
C SER A 60 1.80 -3.06 28.23
N ASN A 61 2.34 -2.91 27.00
CA ASN A 61 3.77 -3.07 26.69
C ASN A 61 4.37 -4.41 27.17
N ARG A 62 3.54 -5.40 27.52
CA ARG A 62 3.99 -6.73 27.91
C ARG A 62 4.03 -7.64 26.68
N THR A 63 5.22 -8.13 26.36
CA THR A 63 5.39 -9.23 25.41
C THR A 63 5.33 -10.54 26.17
N GLU A 64 4.36 -11.40 25.87
CA GLU A 64 4.52 -12.80 26.22
C GLU A 64 5.72 -13.35 25.43
N LYS A 65 6.73 -13.89 26.14
CA LYS A 65 8.03 -14.29 25.58
C LYS A 65 7.97 -15.53 24.66
N LYS A 66 6.83 -15.83 24.03
CA LYS A 66 6.73 -16.90 23.04
C LYS A 66 7.19 -16.34 21.70
N LYS A 67 8.44 -16.63 21.34
CA LYS A 67 8.98 -16.35 20.00
C LYS A 67 8.15 -17.11 18.97
N HIS A 68 7.21 -16.45 18.30
CA HIS A 68 6.64 -16.96 17.07
C HIS A 68 7.49 -16.45 15.90
N SER A 69 7.75 -17.30 14.90
CA SER A 69 8.39 -16.83 13.67
C SER A 69 7.36 -16.01 12.88
N VAL A 70 7.77 -14.84 12.43
CA VAL A 70 6.95 -14.04 11.51
C VAL A 70 6.78 -14.82 10.20
N ASP A 71 5.52 -15.12 9.85
CA ASP A 71 5.14 -15.74 8.57
C ASP A 71 4.49 -14.67 7.69
N ASP A 72 4.75 -14.70 6.38
CA ASP A 72 4.12 -13.83 5.39
C ASP A 72 2.59 -13.98 5.37
N LYS A 73 2.05 -15.13 5.83
CA LYS A 73 0.59 -15.29 6.02
C LYS A 73 0.01 -14.32 7.05
N MET A 74 0.82 -13.79 7.95
CA MET A 74 0.42 -12.80 8.96
C MET A 74 0.35 -11.38 8.39
N ARG A 75 0.84 -11.16 7.16
CA ARG A 75 0.79 -9.87 6.45
C ARG A 75 -0.58 -9.64 5.82
N MET A 76 -1.55 -9.24 6.63
CA MET A 76 -2.94 -9.03 6.22
C MET A 76 -3.09 -7.86 5.24
N PHE A 77 -2.30 -6.80 5.39
CA PHE A 77 -2.39 -5.60 4.55
C PHE A 77 -1.72 -5.79 3.19
N SER A 78 -0.62 -6.54 3.15
CA SER A 78 0.05 -6.90 1.89
C SER A 78 -0.69 -7.95 1.06
N ARG A 79 -1.60 -8.75 1.66
CA ARG A 79 -2.38 -9.79 0.96
C ARG A 79 -3.72 -9.32 0.41
N GLY A 80 -4.37 -8.34 1.06
CA GLY A 80 -5.80 -8.06 0.88
C GLY A 80 -6.15 -6.82 0.08
N PHE A 81 -5.20 -6.12 -0.55
CA PHE A 81 -5.58 -4.97 -1.37
C PHE A 81 -6.30 -5.46 -2.62
N PRO A 82 -7.52 -4.97 -2.94
CA PRO A 82 -8.20 -5.33 -4.17
C PRO A 82 -7.29 -4.94 -5.34
N ARG A 83 -6.71 -5.95 -5.99
CA ARG A 83 -6.02 -5.78 -7.26
C ARG A 83 -7.12 -5.59 -8.29
N THR A 84 -7.19 -4.42 -8.91
CA THR A 84 -8.09 -4.16 -10.05
C THR A 84 -7.73 -4.98 -11.30
N ASP A 85 -6.72 -5.85 -11.20
CA ASP A 85 -6.07 -6.54 -12.31
C ASP A 85 -6.28 -8.08 -12.25
N GLN A 86 -7.34 -8.56 -11.59
CA GLN A 86 -7.82 -9.94 -11.71
C GLN A 86 -9.05 -10.02 -12.62
#